data_AF-A0A8T2JD36-F1
#
_entry.id   AF-A0A8T2JD36-F1
#
_cell.length_a   1.000
_cell.length_b   1.000
_cell.length_c   1.000
_cell.angle_alpha   90.00
_cell.angle_beta   90.00
_cell.angle_gamma   90.00
#
_symmetry.space_group_name_H-M   'P 1'
#
loop_
_entity.id
_entity.type
_entity.pdbx_description
1 polymer ?
#
loop_
_entity_poly.entity_id
_entity_poly.type
_entity_poly.pdbx_seq_one_letter_code
_entity_poly.pdbx_strand_id
1 'polypeptide(L)'
;MKMDMSTEMTRHGSGPENGTVLFGNNTKCSSIHIPEELYLTISFFGLLENLLVLLAVIKNKNLHLPMYFFICSLAVSDMLCSLYKILETILIILANTGYLDTKGPFEKKMDDVMDWIFVMSLLGSIFSICAIAADRYITVFHALRYHNIMTIKRASVILVAIWTFCGGSGIAIIMLFHDAVIIICLIVTFILLLILIVCLYIHMFLLARAHAKKIASLSGQWNSVHQRANVNGAITLTILLGVFICCWSPFVLHLLLYVMCRYNPYCACYLSIFNVNGSLILCNSVIDPFIYAFRSPELCSTFKKLLCWWMTA
;
A
#
# COMPACT_ATOMS: atom_id res chain seq x y z
N MET A 1 -6.53 2.08 -17.00
CA MET A 1 -6.87 3.47 -16.57
C MET A 1 -5.80 4.53 -16.85
N LYS A 2 -4.50 4.26 -16.65
CA LYS A 2 -3.43 5.28 -16.77
C LYS A 2 -3.04 5.57 -18.22
N MET A 3 -3.05 4.58 -19.11
CA MET A 3 -2.76 4.76 -20.55
C MET A 3 -3.77 5.70 -21.23
N ASP A 4 -5.06 5.60 -20.89
CA ASP A 4 -6.07 6.53 -21.40
C ASP A 4 -5.90 7.93 -20.81
N MET A 5 -5.53 8.04 -19.52
CA MET A 5 -5.34 9.33 -18.86
C MET A 5 -4.07 10.06 -19.35
N SER A 6 -2.98 9.34 -19.65
CA SER A 6 -1.79 9.92 -20.29
C SER A 6 -2.02 10.24 -21.77
N THR A 7 -2.87 9.47 -22.48
CA THR A 7 -3.29 9.76 -23.86
C THR A 7 -4.23 10.98 -23.95
N GLU A 8 -5.11 11.19 -22.96
CA GLU A 8 -5.96 12.38 -22.86
C GLU A 8 -5.17 13.63 -22.44
N MET A 9 -4.18 13.48 -21.55
CA MET A 9 -3.32 14.59 -21.13
C MET A 9 -2.36 15.04 -22.25
N THR A 10 -1.92 14.11 -23.12
CA THR A 10 -1.14 14.44 -24.33
C THR A 10 -1.98 15.03 -25.46
N ARG A 11 -3.25 14.66 -25.62
CA ARG A 11 -4.16 15.26 -26.62
C ARG A 11 -4.43 16.75 -26.41
N HIS A 12 -4.38 17.23 -25.17
CA HIS A 12 -4.48 18.66 -24.86
C HIS A 12 -3.13 19.40 -24.94
N GLY A 13 -2.04 18.70 -25.29
CA GLY A 13 -0.66 19.21 -25.28
C GLY A 13 0.03 19.32 -26.65
N SER A 14 -0.70 19.37 -27.78
CA SER A 14 -0.07 19.60 -29.08
C SER A 14 0.25 21.09 -29.29
N GLY A 15 1.35 21.55 -28.68
CA GLY A 15 2.01 22.84 -28.91
C GLY A 15 3.50 22.73 -28.54
N PRO A 16 4.42 23.41 -29.25
CA PRO A 16 5.83 23.01 -29.33
C PRO A 16 6.60 23.24 -28.03
N GLU A 17 7.51 22.30 -27.74
CA GLU A 17 8.73 22.41 -26.93
C GLU A 17 8.70 23.39 -25.74
N ASN A 18 8.15 22.94 -24.61
CA ASN A 18 8.65 23.16 -23.24
C ASN A 18 7.56 22.81 -22.20
N GLY A 19 7.46 21.54 -21.78
CA GLY A 19 6.93 21.04 -20.48
C GLY A 19 5.62 21.60 -19.86
N THR A 20 4.88 22.46 -20.55
CA THR A 20 3.80 23.29 -19.99
C THR A 20 2.48 22.83 -20.61
N VAL A 21 1.58 22.28 -19.78
CA VAL A 21 0.26 21.84 -20.24
C VAL A 21 -0.71 23.01 -20.15
N LEU A 22 -1.34 23.38 -21.27
CA LEU A 22 -2.30 24.47 -21.36
C LEU A 22 -3.71 23.93 -21.13
N PHE A 23 -4.27 24.16 -19.94
CA PHE A 23 -5.69 23.96 -19.67
C PHE A 23 -6.44 25.29 -19.88
N GLY A 24 -7.66 25.20 -20.43
CA GLY A 24 -8.45 26.33 -20.95
C GLY A 24 -8.36 27.64 -20.16
N ASN A 25 -8.15 28.74 -20.89
CA ASN A 25 -7.88 30.11 -20.45
C ASN A 25 -6.84 30.28 -19.33
N ASN A 26 -5.59 30.44 -19.75
CA ASN A 26 -4.47 31.10 -19.05
C ASN A 26 -3.82 30.41 -17.84
N THR A 27 -4.16 29.16 -17.48
CA THR A 27 -3.47 28.49 -16.35
C THR A 27 -2.28 27.67 -16.85
N LYS A 28 -1.06 28.18 -16.64
CA LYS A 28 0.20 27.46 -16.94
C LYS A 28 0.61 26.62 -15.74
N CYS A 29 0.56 25.30 -15.88
CA CYS A 29 1.02 24.37 -14.86
C CYS A 29 2.22 23.57 -15.39
N SER A 30 3.31 23.56 -14.64
CA SER A 30 4.46 22.71 -14.95
C SER A 30 4.10 21.26 -14.66
N SER A 31 4.28 20.38 -15.64
CA SER A 31 4.19 18.93 -15.41
C SER A 31 5.52 18.43 -14.84
N ILE A 32 5.48 17.79 -13.68
CA ILE A 32 6.67 17.15 -13.10
C ILE A 32 6.67 15.71 -13.63
N HIS A 33 7.50 15.48 -14.65
CA HIS A 33 7.71 14.14 -15.17
C HIS A 33 8.77 13.44 -14.32
N ILE A 34 8.40 12.30 -13.75
CA ILE A 34 9.34 11.42 -13.06
C ILE A 34 9.87 10.43 -14.09
N PRO A 35 11.20 10.32 -14.28
CA PRO A 35 11.78 9.40 -15.26
C PRO A 35 11.34 7.96 -15.01
N GLU A 36 11.07 7.22 -16.08
CA GLU A 36 10.66 5.82 -16.06
C GLU A 36 11.68 4.94 -15.32
N GLU A 37 12.98 5.27 -15.43
CA GLU A 37 14.06 4.56 -14.76
C GLU A 37 13.93 4.65 -13.24
N LEU A 38 13.43 5.77 -12.71
CA LEU A 38 13.22 5.93 -11.28
C LEU A 38 12.05 5.07 -10.80
N TYR A 39 10.97 4.97 -11.58
CA TYR A 39 9.86 4.07 -11.29
C TYR A 39 10.29 2.61 -11.25
N LEU A 40 11.08 2.18 -12.25
CA LEU A 40 11.62 0.83 -12.30
C LEU A 40 12.56 0.56 -11.11
N THR A 41 13.41 1.53 -10.78
CA THR A 41 14.36 1.39 -9.66
C THR A 41 13.63 1.23 -8.33
N ILE A 42 12.69 2.12 -8.00
CA ILE A 42 11.93 2.05 -6.74
C ILE A 42 11.15 0.74 -6.66
N SER A 43 10.48 0.35 -7.74
CA SER A 43 9.66 -0.87 -7.77
C SER A 43 10.53 -2.13 -7.68
N PHE A 44 11.72 -2.14 -8.27
CA PHE A 44 12.67 -3.24 -8.15
C PHE A 44 13.14 -3.41 -6.69
N PHE A 45 13.50 -2.32 -6.01
CA PHE A 45 13.86 -2.37 -4.59
C PHE A 45 12.66 -2.82 -3.73
N GLY A 46 11.47 -2.28 -3.98
CA GLY A 46 10.26 -2.71 -3.30
C GLY A 46 9.97 -4.21 -3.47
N LEU A 47 10.22 -4.77 -4.66
CA LEU A 47 10.10 -6.22 -4.89
C LEU A 47 11.14 -7.01 -4.08
N LEU A 48 12.41 -6.59 -4.13
CA LEU A 48 13.53 -7.28 -3.49
C LEU A 48 13.41 -7.30 -1.96
N GLU A 49 13.08 -6.15 -1.35
CA GLU A 49 12.97 -5.99 0.10
C GLU A 49 11.79 -6.79 0.66
N ASN A 50 10.64 -6.75 -0.01
CA ASN A 50 9.48 -7.55 0.39
C ASN A 50 9.70 -9.06 0.16
N LEU A 51 10.43 -9.44 -0.89
CA LEU A 51 10.86 -10.83 -1.06
C LEU A 51 11.77 -11.27 0.09
N LEU A 52 12.68 -10.40 0.54
CA LEU A 52 13.56 -10.68 1.68
C LEU A 52 12.75 -10.88 2.98
N VAL A 53 11.69 -10.09 3.20
CA VAL A 53 10.76 -10.28 4.33
C VAL A 53 10.17 -11.69 4.30
N LEU A 54 9.66 -12.14 3.14
CA LEU A 54 9.10 -13.48 2.98
C LEU A 54 10.14 -14.57 3.26
N LEU A 55 11.33 -14.44 2.68
CA LEU A 55 12.42 -15.40 2.86
C LEU A 55 12.88 -15.47 4.33
N ALA A 56 12.89 -14.34 5.04
CA ALA A 56 13.23 -14.28 6.46
C ALA A 56 12.24 -15.08 7.31
N VAL A 57 10.93 -14.92 7.07
CA VAL A 57 9.90 -15.66 7.80
C VAL A 57 9.94 -17.15 7.45
N ILE A 58 10.08 -17.51 6.17
CA ILE A 58 10.12 -18.92 5.73
C ILE A 58 11.33 -19.66 6.31
N LYS A 59 12.51 -19.01 6.34
CA LYS A 59 13.74 -19.66 6.83
C LYS A 59 13.82 -19.73 8.36
N ASN A 60 13.23 -18.79 9.08
CA ASN A 60 13.34 -18.74 10.53
C ASN A 60 12.08 -19.28 11.22
N LYS A 61 12.16 -20.52 11.71
CA LYS A 61 11.06 -21.18 12.45
C LYS A 61 10.61 -20.41 13.70
N ASN A 62 11.46 -19.56 14.28
CA ASN A 62 11.10 -18.71 15.43
C ASN A 62 10.14 -17.56 15.05
N LEU A 63 9.97 -17.28 13.75
CA LEU A 63 9.06 -16.27 13.22
C LEU A 63 7.72 -16.88 12.77
N HIS A 64 7.40 -18.13 13.10
CA HIS A 64 6.11 -18.75 12.75
C HIS A 64 4.99 -18.37 13.75
N LEU A 65 4.87 -17.09 14.10
CA LEU A 65 3.75 -16.57 14.90
C LEU A 65 2.67 -15.96 13.98
N PRO A 66 1.38 -15.99 14.36
CA PRO A 66 0.28 -15.45 13.55
C PRO A 66 0.53 -14.05 12.98
N MET A 67 1.12 -13.17 13.79
CA MET A 67 1.53 -11.82 13.38
C MET A 67 2.39 -11.80 12.10
N TYR A 68 3.39 -12.69 12.00
CA TYR A 68 4.30 -12.71 10.85
C TYR A 68 3.63 -13.21 9.57
N PHE A 69 2.54 -13.98 9.67
CA PHE A 69 1.73 -14.35 8.51
C PHE A 69 1.00 -13.12 7.94
N PHE A 70 0.50 -12.22 8.79
CA PHE A 70 -0.08 -10.96 8.33
C PHE A 70 0.97 -10.01 7.74
N ILE A 71 2.19 -9.99 8.28
CA ILE A 71 3.33 -9.26 7.67
C ILE A 71 3.71 -9.87 6.31
N CYS A 72 3.72 -11.21 6.18
CA CYS A 72 3.95 -11.85 4.89
C CYS A 72 2.85 -11.49 3.89
N SER A 73 1.59 -11.43 4.33
CA SER A 73 0.48 -10.98 3.48
C SER A 73 0.68 -9.54 3.01
N LEU A 74 1.10 -8.64 3.89
CA LEU A 74 1.45 -7.28 3.50
C LEU A 74 2.59 -7.24 2.48
N ALA A 75 3.67 -8.01 2.72
CA ALA A 75 4.79 -8.10 1.79
C ALA A 75 4.36 -8.64 0.41
N VAL A 76 3.43 -9.60 0.36
CA VAL A 76 2.87 -10.09 -0.91
C VAL A 76 2.07 -9.00 -1.61
N SER A 77 1.24 -8.21 -0.91
CA SER A 77 0.54 -7.08 -1.53
C SER A 77 1.51 -6.02 -2.07
N ASP A 78 2.58 -5.71 -1.34
CA ASP A 78 3.57 -4.71 -1.76
C ASP A 78 4.39 -5.22 -2.95
N MET A 79 4.71 -6.51 -3.00
CA MET A 79 5.31 -7.15 -4.18
C MET A 79 4.38 -7.09 -5.40
N LEU A 80 3.09 -7.32 -5.23
CA LEU A 80 2.11 -7.20 -6.32
C LEU A 80 2.02 -5.75 -6.82
N CYS A 81 2.05 -4.76 -5.92
CA CYS A 81 2.09 -3.34 -6.28
C CYS A 81 3.36 -3.01 -7.09
N SER A 82 4.53 -3.44 -6.63
CA SER A 82 5.80 -3.26 -7.35
C SER A 82 5.79 -3.96 -8.72
N LEU A 83 5.24 -5.18 -8.80
CA LEU A 83 5.13 -5.93 -10.04
C LEU A 83 4.21 -5.25 -11.05
N TYR A 84 3.02 -4.80 -10.62
CA TYR A 84 2.12 -4.01 -11.47
C TYR A 84 2.88 -2.82 -12.05
N LYS A 85 3.64 -2.11 -11.21
CA LYS A 85 4.33 -0.91 -11.65
C LYS A 85 5.43 -1.18 -12.67
N ILE A 86 6.23 -2.22 -12.45
CA ILE A 86 7.26 -2.65 -13.40
C ILE A 86 6.61 -2.98 -14.75
N LEU A 87 5.54 -3.77 -14.75
CA LEU A 87 4.85 -4.16 -15.97
C LEU A 87 4.25 -2.94 -16.69
N GLU A 88 3.59 -2.04 -15.96
CA GLU A 88 3.03 -0.80 -16.50
C GLU A 88 4.12 0.06 -17.15
N THR A 89 5.24 0.29 -16.46
CA THR A 89 6.35 1.10 -17.00
C THR A 89 6.97 0.47 -18.24
N ILE A 90 7.12 -0.87 -18.29
CA ILE A 90 7.61 -1.56 -19.49
C ILE A 90 6.66 -1.36 -20.67
N LEU A 91 5.35 -1.50 -20.47
CA LEU A 91 4.37 -1.27 -21.55
C LEU A 91 4.38 0.18 -22.04
N ILE A 92 4.51 1.15 -21.14
CA ILE A 92 4.63 2.57 -21.50
C ILE A 92 5.89 2.82 -22.35
N ILE A 93 7.05 2.25 -21.96
CA ILE A 93 8.28 2.39 -22.74
C ILE A 93 8.12 1.78 -24.14
N LEU A 94 7.51 0.60 -24.25
CA LEU A 94 7.27 -0.06 -25.54
C LEU A 94 6.28 0.73 -26.42
N ALA A 95 5.26 1.34 -25.83
CA ALA A 95 4.33 2.22 -26.53
C ALA A 95 5.04 3.50 -27.02
N ASN A 96 5.84 4.14 -26.16
CA ASN A 96 6.60 5.35 -26.50
C ASN A 96 7.63 5.13 -27.60
N THR A 97 8.19 3.91 -27.69
CA THR A 97 9.15 3.51 -28.72
C THR A 97 8.48 3.00 -30.01
N GLY A 98 7.14 2.99 -30.07
CA GLY A 98 6.36 2.62 -31.25
C GLY A 98 6.22 1.11 -31.49
N TYR A 99 6.62 0.27 -30.53
CA TYR A 99 6.49 -1.19 -30.62
C TYR A 99 5.12 -1.72 -30.18
N LEU A 100 4.33 -0.91 -29.49
CA LEU A 100 2.96 -1.25 -29.04
C LEU A 100 1.98 -0.15 -29.42
N ASP A 101 0.80 -0.53 -29.90
CA ASP A 101 -0.31 0.40 -30.17
C ASP A 101 -1.21 0.45 -28.93
N THR A 102 -1.27 1.61 -28.27
CA THR A 102 -2.02 1.79 -27.01
C THR A 102 -3.51 1.48 -27.10
N LYS A 103 -4.07 1.32 -28.32
CA LYS A 103 -5.50 1.03 -28.54
C LYS A 103 -5.81 -0.39 -28.97
N GLY A 104 -4.80 -1.25 -29.13
CA GLY A 104 -5.03 -2.63 -29.53
C GLY A 104 -5.79 -3.44 -28.47
N PRO A 105 -6.40 -4.57 -28.88
CA PRO A 105 -7.16 -5.44 -27.98
C PRO A 105 -6.28 -6.10 -26.91
N PHE A 106 -4.99 -6.31 -27.20
CA PHE A 106 -4.02 -6.86 -26.26
C PHE A 106 -3.70 -5.86 -25.15
N GLU A 107 -3.47 -4.60 -25.52
CA GLU A 107 -3.08 -3.51 -24.65
C GLU A 107 -4.20 -3.16 -23.68
N LYS A 108 -5.46 -3.10 -24.16
CA LYS A 108 -6.63 -2.97 -23.27
C LYS A 108 -6.73 -4.12 -22.29
N LYS A 109 -6.49 -5.36 -22.74
CA LYS A 109 -6.55 -6.52 -21.85
C LYS A 109 -5.45 -6.49 -20.79
N MET A 110 -4.27 -6.01 -21.14
CA MET A 110 -3.18 -5.83 -20.19
C MET A 110 -3.46 -4.68 -19.21
N ASP A 111 -4.05 -3.59 -19.66
CA ASP A 111 -4.50 -2.48 -18.81
C ASP A 111 -5.53 -2.96 -17.77
N ASP A 112 -6.53 -3.74 -18.19
CA ASP A 112 -7.51 -4.37 -17.28
C ASP A 112 -6.81 -5.27 -16.23
N VAL A 113 -5.83 -6.06 -16.64
CA VAL A 113 -5.08 -6.95 -15.74
C VAL A 113 -4.23 -6.14 -14.75
N MET A 114 -3.62 -5.04 -15.20
CA MET A 114 -2.84 -4.15 -14.34
C MET A 114 -3.74 -3.44 -13.32
N ASP A 115 -4.88 -2.92 -13.75
CA ASP A 115 -5.87 -2.31 -12.86
C ASP A 115 -6.37 -3.34 -11.83
N TRP A 116 -6.55 -4.61 -12.23
CA TRP A 116 -6.91 -5.69 -11.31
C TRP A 116 -5.83 -5.96 -10.25
N ILE A 117 -4.57 -6.10 -10.67
CA ILE A 117 -3.43 -6.33 -9.77
C ILE A 117 -3.27 -5.14 -8.82
N PHE A 118 -3.45 -3.91 -9.31
CA PHE A 118 -3.42 -2.71 -8.49
C PHE A 118 -4.51 -2.73 -7.42
N VAL A 119 -5.78 -2.97 -7.79
CA VAL A 119 -6.88 -3.08 -6.82
C VAL A 119 -6.63 -4.18 -5.80
N MET A 120 -6.19 -5.36 -6.26
CA MET A 120 -5.89 -6.51 -5.39
C MET A 120 -4.78 -6.18 -4.39
N SER A 121 -3.69 -5.54 -4.82
CA SER A 121 -2.59 -5.11 -3.95
C SER A 121 -3.03 -4.08 -2.92
N LEU A 122 -3.82 -3.07 -3.33
CA LEU A 122 -4.33 -2.03 -2.44
C LEU A 122 -5.21 -2.62 -1.33
N LEU A 123 -6.21 -3.41 -1.70
CA LEU A 123 -7.10 -4.05 -0.73
C LEU A 123 -6.32 -5.03 0.14
N GLY A 124 -5.43 -5.82 -0.45
CA GLY A 124 -4.57 -6.76 0.28
C GLY A 124 -3.72 -6.06 1.35
N SER A 125 -3.11 -4.91 1.02
CA SER A 125 -2.30 -4.12 1.95
C SER A 125 -3.15 -3.56 3.09
N ILE A 126 -4.29 -2.94 2.78
CA ILE A 126 -5.24 -2.41 3.78
C ILE A 126 -5.70 -3.51 4.73
N PHE A 127 -6.22 -4.63 4.21
CA PHE A 127 -6.74 -5.70 5.06
C PHE A 127 -5.62 -6.38 5.86
N SER A 128 -4.40 -6.44 5.33
CA SER A 128 -3.24 -6.92 6.08
C SER A 128 -2.91 -5.97 7.24
N ILE A 129 -2.88 -4.65 7.04
CA ILE A 129 -2.69 -3.66 8.11
C ILE A 129 -3.82 -3.77 9.16
N CYS A 130 -5.07 -3.92 8.72
CA CYS A 130 -6.21 -4.17 9.61
C CYS A 130 -6.02 -5.44 10.45
N ALA A 131 -5.58 -6.52 9.82
CA ALA A 131 -5.35 -7.80 10.49
C ALA A 131 -4.18 -7.71 11.48
N ILE A 132 -3.10 -7.01 11.14
CA ILE A 132 -1.99 -6.72 12.05
C ILE A 132 -2.51 -5.89 13.24
N ALA A 133 -3.31 -4.85 12.99
CA ALA A 133 -3.89 -4.02 14.05
C ALA A 133 -4.80 -4.84 14.98
N ALA A 134 -5.64 -5.72 14.43
CA ALA A 134 -6.50 -6.62 15.19
C ALA A 134 -5.70 -7.66 15.99
N ASP A 135 -4.67 -8.28 15.41
CA ASP A 135 -3.77 -9.20 16.12
C ASP A 135 -3.09 -8.50 17.30
N ARG A 136 -2.62 -7.26 17.08
CA ARG A 136 -2.02 -6.46 18.15
C ARG A 136 -3.01 -6.10 19.23
N TYR A 137 -4.23 -5.73 18.86
CA TYR A 137 -5.31 -5.52 19.82
C TYR A 137 -5.51 -6.76 20.70
N ILE A 138 -5.60 -7.95 20.12
CA ILE A 138 -5.80 -9.19 20.89
C ILE A 138 -4.58 -9.47 21.78
N THR A 139 -3.36 -9.25 21.28
CA THR A 139 -2.12 -9.42 22.05
C THR A 139 -2.08 -8.50 23.27
N VAL A 140 -2.48 -7.24 23.11
CA VAL A 140 -2.47 -6.19 24.13
C VAL A 140 -3.55 -6.41 25.20
N PHE A 141 -4.80 -6.62 24.77
CA PHE A 141 -5.96 -6.64 25.67
C PHE A 141 -6.33 -8.05 26.17
N HIS A 142 -5.92 -9.08 25.44
CA HIS A 142 -6.19 -10.48 25.77
C HIS A 142 -4.91 -11.29 25.88
N ALA A 143 -3.81 -10.71 26.38
CA ALA A 143 -2.49 -11.35 26.50
C ALA A 143 -2.54 -12.78 27.06
N LEU A 144 -3.25 -13.02 28.17
CA LEU A 144 -3.37 -14.35 28.81
C LEU A 144 -4.19 -15.37 28.00
N ARG A 145 -5.03 -14.91 27.06
CA ARG A 145 -5.87 -15.76 26.20
C ARG A 145 -5.42 -15.75 24.75
N TYR A 146 -4.38 -14.99 24.39
CA TYR A 146 -3.94 -14.80 23.01
C TYR A 146 -3.74 -16.15 22.31
N HIS A 147 -3.03 -17.08 22.97
CA HIS A 147 -2.69 -18.40 22.41
C HIS A 147 -3.93 -19.27 22.11
N ASN A 148 -5.07 -19.00 22.79
CA ASN A 148 -6.34 -19.68 22.55
C ASN A 148 -7.23 -18.92 21.53
N ILE A 149 -7.01 -17.62 21.36
CA ILE A 149 -7.78 -16.76 20.45
C ILE A 149 -7.18 -16.78 19.04
N MET A 150 -5.89 -16.50 18.92
CA MET A 150 -5.20 -16.40 17.63
C MET A 150 -4.24 -17.58 17.46
N THR A 151 -4.54 -18.43 16.48
CA THR A 151 -3.70 -19.59 16.10
C THR A 151 -3.30 -19.46 14.64
N ILE A 152 -2.21 -20.14 14.24
CA ILE A 152 -1.74 -20.13 12.86
C ILE A 152 -2.84 -20.57 11.90
N LYS A 153 -3.61 -21.62 12.24
CA LYS A 153 -4.74 -22.09 11.41
C LYS A 153 -5.79 -21.00 11.20
N ARG A 154 -6.18 -20.28 12.26
CA ARG A 154 -7.15 -19.18 12.16
C ARG A 154 -6.59 -18.02 11.35
N ALA A 155 -5.32 -17.65 11.55
CA ALA A 155 -4.66 -16.62 10.76
C ALA A 155 -4.61 -16.99 9.27
N SER A 156 -4.28 -18.24 8.92
CA SER A 156 -4.32 -18.72 7.54
C SER A 156 -5.72 -18.63 6.92
N VAL A 157 -6.77 -19.00 7.67
CA VAL A 157 -8.17 -18.87 7.20
C VAL A 157 -8.53 -17.40 6.96
N ILE A 158 -8.16 -16.50 7.88
CA ILE A 158 -8.36 -15.05 7.72
C ILE A 158 -7.66 -14.55 6.45
N LEU A 159 -6.41 -14.96 6.21
CA LEU A 159 -5.68 -14.58 5.00
C LEU A 159 -6.34 -15.08 3.73
N VAL A 160 -6.76 -16.34 3.68
CA VAL A 160 -7.46 -16.88 2.49
C VAL A 160 -8.75 -16.10 2.24
N ALA A 161 -9.51 -15.76 3.29
CA ALA A 161 -10.71 -14.93 3.17
C ALA A 161 -10.39 -13.52 2.65
N ILE A 162 -9.33 -12.88 3.15
CA ILE A 162 -8.88 -11.57 2.68
C ILE A 162 -8.53 -11.63 1.19
N TRP A 163 -7.67 -12.56 0.77
CA TRP A 163 -7.20 -12.64 -0.61
C TRP A 163 -8.29 -13.02 -1.60
N THR A 164 -9.20 -13.91 -1.22
CA THR A 164 -10.38 -14.25 -2.04
C THR A 164 -11.31 -13.04 -2.19
N PHE A 165 -11.55 -12.28 -1.12
CA PHE A 165 -12.30 -11.03 -1.19
C PHE A 165 -11.61 -10.01 -2.10
N CYS A 166 -10.32 -9.74 -1.91
CA CYS A 166 -9.57 -8.74 -2.69
C CYS A 166 -9.54 -9.07 -4.18
N GLY A 167 -9.27 -10.33 -4.51
CA GLY A 167 -9.28 -10.80 -5.90
C GLY A 167 -10.68 -10.72 -6.52
N GLY A 168 -11.70 -11.17 -5.80
CA GLY A 168 -13.09 -11.14 -6.24
C GLY A 168 -13.63 -9.73 -6.44
N SER A 169 -13.36 -8.81 -5.51
CA SER A 169 -13.77 -7.41 -5.63
C SER A 169 -13.08 -6.70 -6.79
N GLY A 170 -11.80 -7.00 -7.05
CA GLY A 170 -11.09 -6.45 -8.21
C GLY A 170 -11.72 -6.90 -9.53
N ILE A 171 -12.02 -8.19 -9.67
CA ILE A 171 -12.68 -8.74 -10.88
C ILE A 171 -14.07 -8.12 -11.05
N ALA A 172 -14.84 -8.03 -9.96
CA ALA A 172 -16.17 -7.43 -9.99
C ALA A 172 -16.11 -5.95 -10.40
N ILE A 173 -15.13 -5.19 -9.90
CA ILE A 173 -14.99 -3.77 -10.26
C ILE A 173 -14.74 -3.61 -11.76
N ILE A 174 -13.86 -4.42 -12.35
CA ILE A 174 -13.47 -4.29 -13.75
C ILE A 174 -14.52 -4.85 -14.71
N MET A 175 -15.19 -5.95 -14.35
CA MET A 175 -16.18 -6.58 -15.22
C MET A 175 -17.54 -5.87 -15.20
N LEU A 176 -17.90 -5.20 -14.11
CA LEU A 176 -19.25 -4.66 -13.90
C LEU A 176 -19.37 -3.16 -14.19
N PHE A 177 -18.27 -2.41 -14.19
CA PHE A 177 -18.32 -0.95 -14.20
C PHE A 177 -17.54 -0.34 -15.37
N HIS A 178 -18.05 0.76 -15.90
CA HIS A 178 -17.36 1.60 -16.88
C HIS A 178 -16.31 2.51 -16.21
N ASP A 179 -15.35 3.03 -16.96
CA ASP A 179 -14.15 3.73 -16.47
C ASP A 179 -14.40 4.74 -15.33
N ALA A 180 -15.39 5.62 -15.47
CA ALA A 180 -15.72 6.61 -14.43
C ALA A 180 -16.29 5.97 -13.15
N VAL A 181 -17.07 4.90 -13.29
CA VAL A 181 -17.68 4.19 -12.16
C VAL A 181 -16.63 3.35 -11.43
N ILE A 182 -15.66 2.77 -12.15
CA ILE A 182 -14.48 2.11 -11.54
C ILE A 182 -13.74 3.07 -10.60
N ILE A 183 -13.45 4.29 -11.07
CA ILE A 183 -12.77 5.31 -10.27
C ILE A 183 -13.59 5.67 -9.02
N ILE A 184 -14.91 5.86 -9.16
CA ILE A 184 -15.79 6.17 -8.03
C ILE A 184 -15.81 5.00 -7.02
N CYS A 185 -15.95 3.76 -7.48
CA CYS A 185 -15.92 2.57 -6.63
C CYS A 185 -14.59 2.45 -5.88
N LEU A 186 -13.46 2.74 -6.53
CA LEU A 186 -12.14 2.78 -5.92
C LEU A 186 -12.05 3.84 -4.82
N ILE A 187 -12.51 5.08 -5.09
CA ILE A 187 -12.52 6.16 -4.11
C ILE A 187 -13.38 5.79 -2.89
N VAL A 188 -14.61 5.32 -3.12
CA VAL A 188 -15.54 4.95 -2.05
C VAL A 188 -14.97 3.82 -1.21
N THR A 189 -14.44 2.78 -1.85
CA THR A 189 -13.84 1.64 -1.15
C THR A 189 -12.64 2.08 -0.32
N PHE A 190 -11.75 2.90 -0.87
CA PHE A 190 -10.61 3.43 -0.14
C PHE A 190 -11.05 4.27 1.09
N ILE A 191 -12.01 5.18 0.93
CA ILE A 191 -12.50 6.03 2.03
C ILE A 191 -13.13 5.17 3.14
N LEU A 192 -13.98 4.21 2.79
CA LEU A 192 -14.61 3.31 3.76
C LEU A 192 -13.56 2.52 4.55
N LEU A 193 -12.53 2.01 3.86
CA LEU A 193 -11.44 1.26 4.49
C LEU A 193 -10.56 2.15 5.37
N LEU A 194 -10.28 3.39 4.94
CA LEU A 194 -9.56 4.37 5.75
C LEU A 194 -10.31 4.71 7.04
N ILE A 195 -11.63 4.95 6.95
CA ILE A 195 -12.49 5.20 8.11
C ILE A 195 -12.44 4.00 9.05
N LEU A 196 -12.57 2.78 8.53
CA LEU A 196 -12.49 1.55 9.32
C LEU A 196 -11.16 1.48 10.09
N ILE A 197 -10.03 1.71 9.41
CA ILE A 197 -8.71 1.66 10.05
C ILE A 197 -8.58 2.74 11.13
N VAL A 198 -8.95 3.98 10.84
CA VAL A 198 -8.89 5.09 11.80
C VAL A 198 -9.78 4.83 13.01
N CYS A 199 -11.00 4.33 12.81
CA CYS A 199 -11.92 3.96 13.89
C CYS A 199 -11.34 2.84 14.77
N LEU A 200 -10.81 1.76 14.18
CA LEU A 200 -10.16 0.67 14.91
C LEU A 200 -8.96 1.19 15.71
N TYR A 201 -8.20 2.13 15.14
CA TYR A 201 -7.02 2.71 15.78
C TYR A 201 -7.38 3.62 16.95
N ILE A 202 -8.35 4.52 16.77
CA ILE A 202 -8.88 5.37 17.84
C ILE A 202 -9.42 4.49 18.96
N HIS A 203 -10.20 3.45 18.64
CA HIS A 203 -10.73 2.52 19.62
C HIS A 203 -9.60 1.81 20.38
N MET A 204 -8.59 1.29 19.67
CA MET A 204 -7.40 0.67 20.29
C MET A 204 -6.67 1.64 21.23
N PHE A 205 -6.46 2.89 20.81
CA PHE A 205 -5.76 3.90 21.59
C PHE A 205 -6.54 4.34 22.83
N LEU A 206 -7.84 4.59 22.68
CA LEU A 206 -8.72 4.94 23.80
C LEU A 206 -8.79 3.82 24.82
N LEU A 207 -8.93 2.58 24.36
CA LEU A 207 -8.95 1.41 25.22
C LEU A 207 -7.59 1.22 25.92
N ALA A 208 -6.47 1.43 25.22
CA ALA A 208 -5.14 1.35 25.82
C ALA A 208 -4.96 2.40 26.94
N ARG A 209 -5.46 3.62 26.74
CA ARG A 209 -5.47 4.67 27.76
C ARG A 209 -6.38 4.35 28.94
N ALA A 210 -7.55 3.77 28.69
CA ALA A 210 -8.48 3.34 29.74
C ALA A 210 -7.86 2.24 30.63
N HIS A 211 -7.20 1.25 30.01
CA HIS A 211 -6.46 0.21 30.72
C HIS A 211 -5.23 0.76 31.45
N ALA A 212 -4.47 1.67 30.84
CA ALA A 212 -3.33 2.31 31.50
C ALA A 212 -3.76 3.11 32.73
N LYS A 213 -4.89 3.84 32.67
CA LYS A 213 -5.46 4.54 33.83
C LYS A 213 -5.90 3.59 34.95
N LYS A 214 -6.53 2.46 34.59
CA LYS A 214 -7.02 1.46 35.55
C LYS A 214 -5.90 0.63 36.20
N ILE A 215 -4.76 0.48 35.51
CA ILE A 215 -3.57 -0.22 36.02
C ILE A 215 -2.66 0.73 36.81
N ALA A 216 -2.61 2.03 36.46
CA ALA A 216 -1.88 3.04 37.22
C ALA A 216 -2.37 3.20 38.67
N SER A 217 -3.64 2.84 38.95
CA SER A 217 -4.20 2.84 40.31
C SER A 217 -3.86 1.58 41.14
N LEU A 218 -3.10 0.61 40.59
CA LEU A 218 -2.78 -0.69 41.24
C LEU A 218 -1.26 -0.98 41.28
N SER A 219 -0.41 0.05 41.45
CA SER A 219 1.06 0.03 41.23
C SER A 219 1.83 -1.27 41.52
N GLY A 220 2.78 -1.63 40.62
CA GLY A 220 3.74 -2.71 40.81
C GLY A 220 4.78 -2.84 39.68
N GLN A 221 6.05 -3.01 40.05
CA GLN A 221 7.29 -2.96 39.24
C GLN A 221 7.34 -3.90 38.00
N TRP A 222 6.48 -4.94 37.98
CA TRP A 222 6.28 -5.88 36.87
C TRP A 222 5.62 -5.26 35.62
N ASN A 223 5.01 -4.08 35.76
CA ASN A 223 4.28 -3.43 34.67
C ASN A 223 5.19 -2.72 33.66
N SER A 224 6.42 -2.36 34.02
CA SER A 224 7.29 -1.52 33.17
C SER A 224 7.69 -2.20 31.85
N VAL A 225 8.00 -3.51 31.88
CA VAL A 225 8.45 -4.27 30.70
C VAL A 225 7.28 -4.62 29.78
N HIS A 226 6.15 -5.11 30.33
CA HIS A 226 4.96 -5.44 29.54
C HIS A 226 4.32 -4.18 28.94
N GLN A 227 4.31 -3.07 29.69
CA GLN A 227 3.84 -1.77 29.21
C GLN A 227 4.77 -1.18 28.13
N ARG A 228 6.10 -1.35 28.25
CA ARG A 228 7.06 -0.93 27.22
C ARG A 228 6.93 -1.76 25.93
N ALA A 229 6.70 -3.07 26.03
CA ALA A 229 6.42 -3.92 24.87
C ALA A 229 5.08 -3.53 24.18
N ASN A 230 4.03 -3.26 24.96
CA ASN A 230 2.74 -2.78 24.46
C ASN A 230 2.84 -1.43 23.73
N VAL A 231 3.51 -0.46 24.35
CA VAL A 231 3.74 0.87 23.76
C VAL A 231 4.56 0.75 22.48
N ASN A 232 5.57 -0.12 22.47
CA ASN A 232 6.40 -0.31 21.30
C ASN A 232 5.63 -0.90 20.10
N GLY A 233 4.80 -1.91 20.36
CA GLY A 233 3.90 -2.48 19.35
C GLY A 233 2.92 -1.45 18.81
N ALA A 234 2.24 -0.70 19.68
CA ALA A 234 1.28 0.32 19.29
C ALA A 234 1.89 1.43 18.42
N ILE A 235 3.10 1.91 18.76
CA ILE A 235 3.86 2.89 17.98
C ILE A 235 4.15 2.39 16.56
N THR A 236 4.55 1.12 16.44
CA THR A 236 4.85 0.51 15.14
C THR A 236 3.63 0.57 14.21
N LEU A 237 2.45 0.26 14.75
CA LEU A 237 1.19 0.36 14.01
C LEU A 237 0.81 1.80 13.69
N THR A 238 1.08 2.76 14.58
CA THR A 238 0.84 4.18 14.29
C THR A 238 1.67 4.62 13.09
N ILE A 239 2.95 4.20 13.06
CA ILE A 239 3.88 4.57 12.00
C ILE A 239 3.45 3.93 10.68
N LEU A 240 3.17 2.62 10.67
CA LEU A 240 2.66 1.91 9.48
C LEU A 240 1.41 2.57 8.92
N LEU A 241 0.45 2.88 9.80
CA LEU A 241 -0.79 3.56 9.40
C LEU A 241 -0.51 4.98 8.88
N GLY A 242 0.31 5.75 9.58
CA GLY A 242 0.64 7.12 9.20
C GLY A 242 1.31 7.19 7.83
N VAL A 243 2.27 6.29 7.57
CA VAL A 243 2.94 6.18 6.27
C VAL A 243 1.94 5.80 5.19
N PHE A 244 1.10 4.79 5.42
CA PHE A 244 0.05 4.40 4.48
C PHE A 244 -0.85 5.59 4.12
N ILE A 245 -1.36 6.33 5.10
CA ILE A 245 -2.23 7.49 4.86
C ILE A 245 -1.48 8.58 4.08
N CYS A 246 -0.26 8.91 4.46
CA CYS A 246 0.54 9.95 3.80
C CYS A 246 0.88 9.59 2.34
N CYS A 247 1.17 8.32 2.07
CA CYS A 247 1.51 7.84 0.73
C CYS A 247 0.28 7.75 -0.20
N TRP A 248 -0.87 7.33 0.33
CA TRP A 248 -2.08 7.08 -0.47
C TRP A 248 -3.01 8.28 -0.60
N SER A 249 -3.10 9.15 0.41
CA SER A 249 -4.01 10.31 0.43
C SER A 249 -3.85 11.23 -0.79
N PRO A 250 -2.64 11.59 -1.25
CA PRO A 250 -2.46 12.45 -2.43
C PRO A 250 -3.03 11.83 -3.71
N PHE A 251 -2.88 10.51 -3.88
CA PHE A 251 -3.43 9.83 -5.05
C PHE A 251 -4.96 9.76 -5.02
N VAL A 252 -5.55 9.54 -3.85
CA VAL A 252 -7.01 9.51 -3.68
C VAL A 252 -7.60 10.90 -3.90
N LEU A 253 -6.94 11.95 -3.40
CA LEU A 253 -7.30 13.33 -3.68
C LEU A 253 -7.22 13.62 -5.19
N HIS A 254 -6.23 13.08 -5.88
CA HIS A 254 -6.10 13.21 -7.33
C HIS A 254 -7.27 12.57 -8.07
N LEU A 255 -7.63 11.33 -7.74
CA LEU A 255 -8.79 10.65 -8.32
C LEU A 255 -10.09 11.40 -8.04
N LEU A 256 -10.26 11.92 -6.83
CA LEU A 256 -11.43 12.72 -6.45
C LEU A 256 -11.53 14.00 -7.29
N LEU A 257 -10.43 14.74 -7.43
CA LEU A 257 -10.40 15.96 -8.24
C LEU A 257 -10.56 15.66 -9.74
N TYR A 258 -10.07 14.51 -10.20
CA TYR A 258 -10.27 14.08 -11.59
C TYR A 258 -11.76 13.85 -11.88
N VAL A 259 -12.51 13.23 -10.98
CA VAL A 259 -13.96 13.02 -11.15
C VAL A 259 -14.76 14.31 -10.97
N MET A 260 -14.44 15.11 -9.94
CA MET A 260 -15.26 16.25 -9.54
C MET A 260 -14.93 17.55 -10.30
N CYS A 261 -13.71 17.68 -10.80
CA CYS A 261 -13.11 18.97 -11.14
C CYS A 261 -12.30 18.93 -12.46
N ARG A 262 -12.53 17.94 -13.33
CA ARG A 262 -11.75 17.69 -14.56
C ARG A 262 -11.53 18.92 -15.44
N TYR A 263 -12.58 19.71 -15.64
CA TYR A 263 -12.58 20.84 -16.59
C TYR A 263 -12.31 22.20 -15.92
N ASN A 264 -12.10 22.22 -14.60
CA ASN A 264 -11.96 23.46 -13.87
C ASN A 264 -10.46 23.85 -13.76
N PRO A 265 -10.09 25.09 -14.13
CA PRO A 265 -8.70 25.53 -14.13
C PRO A 265 -8.04 25.50 -12.74
N TYR A 266 -8.80 25.62 -11.65
CA TYR A 266 -8.26 25.55 -10.28
C TYR A 266 -7.67 24.18 -9.94
N CYS A 267 -8.15 23.11 -10.56
CA CYS A 267 -7.68 21.74 -10.32
C CYS A 267 -6.58 21.31 -11.29
N ALA A 268 -6.35 22.06 -12.37
CA ALA A 268 -5.41 21.71 -13.45
C ALA A 268 -3.99 21.45 -12.93
N CYS A 269 -3.47 22.31 -12.04
CA CYS A 269 -2.12 22.14 -11.51
C CYS A 269 -1.98 20.90 -10.62
N TYR A 270 -3.00 20.56 -9.84
CA TYR A 270 -2.97 19.35 -9.02
C TYR A 270 -3.11 18.08 -9.88
N LEU A 271 -3.88 18.15 -10.97
CA LEU A 271 -3.97 17.05 -11.92
C LEU A 271 -2.66 16.86 -12.70
N SER A 272 -1.86 17.91 -12.90
CA SER A 272 -0.55 17.84 -13.55
C SER A 272 0.50 17.03 -12.77
N ILE A 273 0.39 16.93 -11.44
CA ILE A 273 1.36 16.23 -10.58
C ILE A 273 1.04 14.74 -10.37
N PHE A 274 0.24 14.13 -11.25
CA PHE A 274 -0.18 12.73 -11.18
C PHE A 274 0.98 11.74 -10.98
N ASN A 275 2.09 11.95 -11.68
CA ASN A 275 3.28 11.11 -11.57
C ASN A 275 3.88 11.16 -10.17
N VAL A 276 3.99 12.36 -9.58
CA VAL A 276 4.47 12.54 -8.20
C VAL A 276 3.58 11.79 -7.21
N ASN A 277 2.26 11.94 -7.34
CA ASN A 277 1.29 11.23 -6.49
C ASN A 277 1.40 9.70 -6.65
N GLY A 278 1.62 9.21 -7.87
CA GLY A 278 1.86 7.80 -8.13
C GLY A 278 3.17 7.29 -7.50
N SER A 279 4.22 8.09 -7.45
CA SER A 279 5.49 7.70 -6.82
C SER A 279 5.38 7.55 -5.31
N LEU A 280 4.55 8.39 -4.66
CA LEU A 280 4.33 8.28 -3.21
C LEU A 280 3.70 6.94 -2.81
N ILE A 281 2.81 6.39 -3.64
CA ILE A 281 2.26 5.05 -3.43
C ILE A 281 3.37 3.99 -3.46
N LEU A 282 4.30 4.08 -4.41
CA LEU A 282 5.39 3.10 -4.52
C LEU A 282 6.36 3.18 -3.34
N CYS A 283 6.59 4.37 -2.81
CA CYS A 283 7.39 4.54 -1.62
C CYS A 283 6.80 3.77 -0.43
N ASN A 284 5.47 3.59 -0.34
CA ASN A 284 4.85 2.80 0.73
C ASN A 284 5.42 1.37 0.76
N SER A 285 5.48 0.71 -0.41
CA SER A 285 5.99 -0.65 -0.55
C SER A 285 7.45 -0.80 -0.10
N VAL A 286 8.25 0.26 -0.19
CA VAL A 286 9.66 0.28 0.25
C VAL A 286 9.76 0.56 1.75
N ILE A 287 8.96 1.51 2.26
CA ILE A 287 9.04 1.95 3.66
C ILE A 287 8.58 0.85 4.63
N ASP A 288 7.61 0.02 4.25
CA ASP A 288 7.03 -1.01 5.10
C ASP A 288 8.09 -2.01 5.64
N PRO A 289 8.90 -2.68 4.80
CA PRO A 289 10.03 -3.51 5.26
C PRO A 289 11.01 -2.79 6.18
N PHE A 290 11.35 -1.52 5.92
CA PHE A 290 12.24 -0.75 6.81
C PHE A 290 11.62 -0.58 8.20
N ILE A 291 10.33 -0.24 8.28
CA ILE A 291 9.64 -0.11 9.57
C ILE A 291 9.73 -1.44 10.34
N TYR A 292 9.49 -2.58 9.70
CA TYR A 292 9.59 -3.89 10.37
C TYR A 292 11.02 -4.23 10.78
N ALA A 293 12.00 -3.97 9.92
CA ALA A 293 13.41 -4.27 10.17
C ALA A 293 13.99 -3.47 11.33
N PHE A 294 13.61 -2.19 11.49
CA PHE A 294 14.06 -1.36 12.61
C PHE A 294 13.31 -1.67 13.91
N ARG A 295 12.08 -2.20 13.81
CA ARG A 295 11.18 -2.26 14.95
C ARG A 295 11.01 -3.64 15.57
N SER A 296 11.24 -4.71 14.81
CA SER A 296 11.34 -6.08 15.34
C SER A 296 12.81 -6.51 15.44
N PRO A 297 13.37 -6.64 16.66
CA PRO A 297 14.71 -7.16 16.86
C PRO A 297 14.93 -8.55 16.25
N GLU A 298 13.88 -9.38 16.24
CA GLU A 298 13.90 -10.73 15.70
C GLU A 298 14.04 -10.76 14.17
N LEU A 299 13.27 -9.90 13.47
CA LEU A 299 13.42 -9.68 12.02
C LEU A 299 14.78 -9.06 11.70
N CYS A 300 15.21 -8.04 12.44
CA CYS A 300 16.52 -7.41 12.26
C CYS A 300 17.66 -8.43 12.35
N SER A 301 17.64 -9.30 13.38
CA SER A 301 18.64 -10.36 13.55
C SER A 301 18.63 -11.35 12.38
N THR A 302 17.44 -11.69 11.89
CA THR A 302 17.26 -12.62 10.75
C THR A 302 17.77 -12.00 9.45
N PHE A 303 17.46 -10.72 9.18
CA PHE A 303 17.97 -9.99 8.02
C PHE A 303 19.50 -9.92 8.02
N LYS A 304 20.12 -9.60 9.16
CA LYS A 304 21.58 -9.59 9.29
C LYS A 304 22.18 -10.96 8.97
N LYS A 305 21.59 -12.04 9.47
CA LYS A 305 22.05 -13.41 9.17
C LYS A 305 21.92 -13.74 7.68
N LEU A 306 20.81 -13.37 7.05
CA LEU A 306 20.59 -13.60 5.62
C LEU A 306 21.59 -12.81 4.76
N LEU A 307 21.80 -11.54 5.05
CA LEU A 307 22.75 -10.69 4.35
C LEU A 307 24.19 -11.18 4.56
N CYS A 308 24.59 -11.51 5.79
CA CYS A 308 25.91 -12.08 6.05
C CYS A 308 26.12 -13.38 5.30
N TRP A 309 25.13 -14.29 5.29
CA TRP A 309 25.24 -15.55 4.57
C TRP A 309 25.39 -15.35 3.06
N TRP A 310 24.66 -14.39 2.48
CA TRP A 310 24.79 -14.00 1.06
C TRP A 310 26.12 -13.34 0.72
N MET A 311 26.74 -12.61 1.66
CA MET A 311 28.06 -11.99 1.45
C MET A 311 29.22 -12.99 1.59
N THR A 312 28.98 -14.14 2.22
CA THR A 312 30.01 -15.17 2.47
C THR A 312 29.90 -16.39 1.55
N ALA A 313 28.84 -16.51 0.76
CA ALA A 313 28.59 -17.58 -0.20
C ALA A 313 29.02 -17.17 -1.60
#